data_AF-A0A453DDQ2-F1
#
_entry.id   AF-A0A453DDQ2-F1
#
_cell.length_a   1.000
_cell.length_b   1.000
_cell.length_c   1.000
_cell.angle_alpha   90.00
_cell.angle_beta   90.00
_cell.angle_gamma   90.00
#
_symmetry.space_group_name_H-M   'P 1'
#
loop_
_entity.id
_entity.type
_entity.pdbx_description
1 polymer ?
#
loop_
_entity_poly.entity_id
_entity_poly.type
_entity_poly.pdbx_seq_one_letter_code
_entity_poly.pdbx_strand_id
1 'polypeptide(L)'
;VNDAGKALGNPGEKYQSTRHNVGFDMIDAFADSQNISLTKNHFKALFGEGMVDGVPVLLAKPQTYINLSGESAGALAAYYKLPLHRVVVAYDDTDLPCGVLRLQPKGGYGRHNGLKSVIYHFRKNREFG
;
A
#
# COMPACT_ATOMS: atom_id res chain seq x y z
N VAL A 1 3.80 -17.50 3.20
CA VAL A 1 2.63 -17.25 4.09
C VAL A 1 2.82 -15.84 4.60
N ASN A 2 2.57 -14.84 3.75
CA ASN A 2 3.07 -13.49 3.96
C ASN A 2 1.89 -12.53 3.93
N ASP A 3 1.80 -11.67 4.93
CA ASP A 3 0.83 -10.59 4.98
C ASP A 3 1.50 -9.32 4.47
N ALA A 4 0.84 -8.54 3.63
CA ALA A 4 1.50 -7.43 2.93
C ALA A 4 0.74 -6.12 3.12
N GLY A 5 1.40 -5.15 3.74
CA GLY A 5 0.93 -3.77 3.84
C GLY A 5 1.45 -2.96 2.65
N LYS A 6 0.55 -2.36 1.88
CA LYS A 6 0.87 -1.48 0.76
C LYS A 6 0.27 -0.12 1.02
N ALA A 7 0.96 0.95 0.66
CA ALA A 7 0.40 2.30 0.70
C ALA A 7 0.19 2.87 -0.69
N LEU A 8 -0.76 3.79 -0.81
CA LEU A 8 -0.91 4.68 -1.95
C LEU A 8 -0.39 6.07 -1.58
N GLY A 9 0.24 6.72 -2.54
CA GLY A 9 0.84 8.04 -2.39
C GLY A 9 1.65 8.40 -3.64
N ASN A 10 2.11 9.65 -3.73
CA ASN A 10 2.99 10.11 -4.79
C ASN A 10 4.43 10.28 -4.25
N PRO A 11 5.47 9.81 -4.97
CA PRO A 11 6.86 9.96 -4.58
C PRO A 11 7.39 11.38 -4.82
N GLY A 12 8.31 11.82 -3.95
CA GLY A 12 9.05 13.10 -4.08
C GLY A 12 8.70 14.12 -2.98
N GLU A 13 9.68 14.98 -2.65
CA GLU A 13 9.59 15.97 -1.56
C GLU A 13 8.36 16.88 -1.66
N LYS A 14 7.99 17.27 -2.88
CA LYS A 14 6.81 18.12 -3.15
C LYS A 14 5.46 17.52 -2.74
N TYR A 15 5.40 16.21 -2.45
CA TYR A 15 4.18 15.54 -2.00
C TYR A 15 4.23 15.12 -0.53
N GLN A 16 5.37 15.31 0.15
CA GLN A 16 5.50 15.07 1.58
C GLN A 16 4.50 15.95 2.35
N SER A 17 3.86 15.40 3.38
CA SER A 17 2.86 16.08 4.21
C SER A 17 1.58 16.54 3.47
N THR A 18 1.31 16.03 2.25
CA THR A 18 0.01 16.20 1.61
C THR A 18 -0.97 15.12 2.07
N ARG A 19 -2.28 15.41 2.10
CA ARG A 19 -3.31 14.42 2.49
C ARG A 19 -3.23 13.12 1.68
N HIS A 20 -2.83 13.20 0.41
CA HIS A 20 -2.66 12.05 -0.48
C HIS A 20 -1.46 11.16 -0.15
N ASN A 21 -0.57 11.58 0.75
CA ASN A 21 0.59 10.80 1.19
C ASN A 21 0.41 10.19 2.59
N VAL A 22 -0.78 10.31 3.21
CA VAL A 22 -1.06 9.71 4.52
C VAL A 22 -0.84 8.19 4.54
N GLY A 23 -1.03 7.52 3.39
CA GLY A 23 -0.71 6.10 3.26
C GLY A 23 0.78 5.83 3.43
N PHE A 24 1.66 6.68 2.87
CA PHE A 24 3.10 6.54 3.02
C PHE A 24 3.51 6.81 4.47
N ASP A 25 2.97 7.86 5.09
CA ASP A 25 3.24 8.20 6.49
C ASP A 25 2.83 7.05 7.43
N MET A 26 1.70 6.39 7.15
CA MET A 26 1.26 5.21 7.89
C MET A 26 2.23 4.04 7.76
N ILE A 27 2.73 3.75 6.55
CA ILE A 27 3.70 2.68 6.33
C ILE A 27 5.05 3.01 6.99
N ASP A 28 5.48 4.28 6.95
CA ASP A 28 6.71 4.71 7.60
C ASP A 28 6.62 4.57 9.13
N ALA A 29 5.54 5.09 9.73
CA ALA A 29 5.31 4.95 11.16
C ALA A 29 5.19 3.48 11.60
N PHE A 30 4.53 2.64 10.78
CA PHE A 30 4.44 1.20 11.06
C PHE A 30 5.79 0.52 10.95
N ALA A 31 6.55 0.79 9.88
CA ALA A 31 7.87 0.21 9.66
C ALA A 31 8.83 0.57 10.80
N ASP A 32 8.84 1.83 11.24
CA ASP A 32 9.62 2.29 12.39
C ASP A 32 9.21 1.57 13.68
N SER A 33 7.91 1.44 13.95
CA SER A 33 7.41 0.74 15.15
C SER A 33 7.82 -0.74 15.21
N GLN A 34 8.02 -1.36 14.04
CA GLN A 34 8.38 -2.77 13.90
C GLN A 34 9.86 -2.98 13.57
N ASN A 35 10.68 -1.91 13.53
CA ASN A 35 12.09 -1.94 13.12
C ASN A 35 12.32 -2.57 11.73
N ILE A 36 11.46 -2.26 10.76
CA ILE A 36 11.52 -2.77 9.39
C ILE A 36 12.13 -1.71 8.47
N SER A 37 13.31 -1.98 7.94
CA SER A 37 13.97 -1.05 7.01
C SER A 37 13.42 -1.17 5.59
N LEU A 38 12.90 -0.07 5.02
CA LEU A 38 12.43 0.03 3.64
C LEU A 38 13.59 0.37 2.68
N THR A 39 14.54 -0.55 2.50
CA THR A 39 15.77 -0.28 1.73
C THR A 39 15.76 -0.81 0.30
N LYS A 40 14.81 -1.71 -0.04
CA LYS A 40 14.76 -2.33 -1.36
C LYS A 40 14.06 -1.40 -2.34
N ASN A 41 14.66 -1.18 -3.50
CA ASN A 41 14.08 -0.39 -4.58
C ASN A 41 13.99 -1.23 -5.85
N HIS A 42 12.81 -1.81 -6.08
CA HIS A 42 12.50 -2.64 -7.24
C HIS A 42 11.00 -2.60 -7.49
N PHE A 43 10.52 -3.05 -8.65
CA PHE A 43 9.08 -3.06 -8.99
C PHE A 43 8.43 -1.66 -8.89
N LYS A 44 9.21 -0.59 -9.13
CA LYS A 44 8.78 0.79 -8.92
C LYS A 44 8.24 1.04 -7.49
N ALA A 45 8.81 0.39 -6.47
CA ALA A 45 8.46 0.57 -5.06
C ALA A 45 9.72 0.68 -4.20
N LEU A 46 9.61 1.47 -3.13
CA LEU A 46 10.49 1.36 -1.97
C LEU A 46 9.83 0.39 -1.00
N PHE A 47 10.50 -0.70 -0.63
CA PHE A 47 9.89 -1.75 0.19
C PHE A 47 10.89 -2.43 1.12
N GLY A 48 10.35 -3.12 2.12
CA GLY A 48 11.09 -3.87 3.11
C GLY A 48 10.31 -5.12 3.53
N GLU A 49 11.03 -6.07 4.11
CA GLU A 49 10.47 -7.31 4.65
C GLU A 49 10.86 -7.40 6.13
N GLY A 50 9.95 -7.90 6.95
CA GLY A 50 10.16 -8.03 8.39
C GLY A 50 9.28 -9.10 9.01
N MET A 51 9.28 -9.16 10.33
CA MET A 51 8.46 -10.08 11.13
C MET A 51 7.65 -9.27 12.14
N VAL A 52 6.34 -9.50 12.19
CA VAL A 52 5.42 -8.91 13.17
C VAL A 52 4.70 -10.04 13.86
N ASP A 53 4.87 -10.18 15.18
CA ASP A 53 4.28 -11.27 15.97
C ASP A 53 4.51 -12.68 15.38
N GLY A 54 5.69 -12.91 14.78
CA GLY A 54 6.03 -14.17 14.14
C GLY A 54 5.46 -14.38 12.73
N VAL A 55 4.75 -13.39 12.18
CA VAL A 55 4.22 -13.39 10.81
C VAL A 55 5.15 -12.60 9.90
N PRO A 56 5.59 -13.15 8.74
CA PRO A 56 6.39 -12.39 7.80
C PRO A 56 5.52 -11.35 7.10
N VAL A 57 5.99 -10.11 7.14
CA VAL A 57 5.33 -8.96 6.53
C VAL A 57 6.17 -8.34 5.43
N LEU A 58 5.48 -7.86 4.39
CA LEU A 58 6.09 -7.04 3.35
C LEU A 58 5.43 -5.67 3.35
N LEU A 59 6.24 -4.61 3.48
CA LEU A 59 5.80 -3.22 3.48
C LEU A 59 6.28 -2.54 2.20
N ALA A 60 5.37 -1.89 1.46
CA ALA A 60 5.72 -1.26 0.18
C ALA A 60 5.09 0.12 -0.03
N LYS A 61 5.91 1.06 -0.54
CA LYS A 61 5.54 2.40 -1.00
C LYS A 61 5.81 2.53 -2.51
N PRO A 62 4.79 2.40 -3.37
CA PRO A 62 4.90 2.57 -4.81
C PRO A 62 5.52 3.93 -5.18
N GLN A 63 6.65 3.94 -5.85
CA GLN A 63 7.32 5.13 -6.37
C GLN A 63 6.80 5.48 -7.77
N THR A 64 5.49 5.42 -7.95
CA THR A 64 4.78 5.79 -9.19
C THR A 64 3.84 6.96 -8.91
N TYR A 65 3.30 7.60 -9.95
CA TYR A 65 2.11 8.43 -9.76
C TYR A 65 0.96 7.58 -9.20
N ILE A 66 0.10 8.18 -8.38
CA ILE A 66 -0.96 7.48 -7.64
C ILE A 66 -1.90 6.72 -8.58
N ASN A 67 -2.20 7.25 -9.77
CA ASN A 67 -3.03 6.57 -10.78
C ASN A 67 -2.34 5.34 -11.43
N LEU A 68 -1.05 5.15 -11.20
CA LEU A 68 -0.23 4.03 -11.69
C LEU A 68 0.23 3.10 -10.57
N SER A 69 -0.23 3.31 -9.32
CA SER A 69 0.18 2.49 -8.16
C SER A 69 -0.09 0.99 -8.35
N GLY A 70 -1.06 0.62 -9.18
CA GLY A 70 -1.35 -0.77 -9.53
C GLY A 70 -0.22 -1.46 -10.28
N GLU A 71 0.55 -0.75 -11.12
CA GLU A 71 1.67 -1.34 -11.84
C GLU A 71 2.73 -1.87 -10.86
N SER A 72 3.02 -1.08 -9.84
CA SER A 72 3.96 -1.44 -8.79
C SER A 72 3.38 -2.53 -7.88
N ALA A 73 2.17 -2.30 -7.35
CA ALA A 73 1.53 -3.23 -6.43
C ALA A 73 1.29 -4.61 -7.05
N GLY A 74 0.90 -4.66 -8.33
CA GLY A 74 0.65 -5.89 -9.08
C GLY A 74 1.93 -6.67 -9.37
N ALA A 75 2.99 -6.00 -9.83
CA ALA A 75 4.28 -6.64 -10.06
C ALA A 75 4.84 -7.27 -8.77
N LEU A 76 4.75 -6.55 -7.66
CA LEU A 76 5.22 -7.02 -6.36
C LEU A 76 4.38 -8.20 -5.84
N ALA A 77 3.04 -8.14 -5.97
CA ALA A 77 2.15 -9.25 -5.61
C ALA A 77 2.45 -10.52 -6.41
N ALA A 78 2.68 -10.38 -7.72
CA ALA A 78 2.98 -11.51 -8.60
C ALA A 78 4.32 -12.16 -8.26
N TYR A 79 5.37 -11.35 -8.06
CA TYR A 79 6.72 -11.83 -7.74
C TYR A 79 6.76 -12.61 -6.43
N TYR A 80 6.17 -12.05 -5.36
CA TYR A 80 6.12 -12.68 -4.04
C TYR A 80 4.97 -13.69 -3.87
N LYS A 81 4.18 -13.93 -4.93
CA LYS A 81 3.01 -14.83 -4.93
C LYS A 81 2.06 -14.52 -3.76
N LEU A 82 1.82 -13.24 -3.50
CA LEU A 82 0.99 -12.79 -2.39
C LEU A 82 -0.47 -13.11 -2.68
N PRO A 83 -1.17 -13.85 -1.79
CA PRO A 83 -2.60 -14.02 -1.91
C PRO A 83 -3.29 -12.69 -1.61
N LEU A 84 -4.21 -12.27 -2.49
CA LEU A 84 -4.78 -10.92 -2.44
C LEU A 84 -5.56 -10.63 -1.15
N HIS A 85 -6.16 -11.66 -0.53
CA HIS A 85 -6.88 -11.53 0.75
C HIS A 85 -6.00 -11.16 1.95
N ARG A 86 -4.67 -11.11 1.77
CA ARG A 86 -3.67 -10.73 2.77
C ARG A 86 -2.92 -9.48 2.34
N VAL A 87 -3.37 -8.83 1.27
CA VAL A 87 -2.89 -7.52 0.87
C VAL A 87 -3.79 -6.48 1.52
N VAL A 88 -3.16 -5.58 2.28
CA VAL A 88 -3.79 -4.40 2.85
C VAL A 88 -3.31 -3.18 2.08
N VAL A 89 -4.20 -2.28 1.71
CA VAL A 89 -3.89 -1.04 0.98
C VAL A 89 -4.31 0.18 1.81
N ALA A 90 -3.33 0.94 2.30
CA ALA A 90 -3.54 2.22 2.98
C ALA A 90 -3.64 3.38 1.97
N TYR A 91 -4.69 4.19 2.05
CA TYR A 91 -4.93 5.34 1.17
C TYR A 91 -5.76 6.41 1.89
N ASP A 92 -5.80 7.63 1.35
CA ASP A 92 -6.63 8.70 1.90
C ASP A 92 -8.08 8.60 1.45
N ASP A 93 -8.99 8.79 2.39
CA ASP A 93 -10.43 8.82 2.11
C ASP A 93 -10.98 10.22 2.45
N THR A 94 -11.40 10.95 1.42
CA THR A 94 -11.97 12.30 1.57
C THR A 94 -13.35 12.30 2.22
N ASP A 95 -14.02 11.15 2.26
CA ASP A 95 -15.33 11.01 2.87
C ASP A 95 -15.23 10.79 4.40
N LEU A 96 -14.02 10.57 4.92
CA LEU A 96 -13.78 10.43 6.36
C LEU A 96 -13.35 11.75 7.00
N PRO A 97 -13.82 12.06 8.24
CA PRO A 97 -13.26 13.15 9.02
C PRO A 97 -11.76 12.95 9.26
N CYS A 98 -11.02 14.05 9.38
CA CYS A 98 -9.58 13.99 9.66
C CYS A 98 -9.30 13.21 10.95
N GLY A 99 -8.33 12.30 10.91
CA GLY A 99 -7.95 11.44 12.04
C GLY A 99 -8.80 10.18 12.20
N VAL A 100 -9.83 9.98 11.38
CA VAL A 100 -10.64 8.75 11.42
C VAL A 100 -10.03 7.70 10.51
N LEU A 101 -9.78 6.51 11.06
CA LEU A 101 -9.36 5.34 10.32
C LEU A 101 -10.55 4.40 10.10
N ARG A 102 -10.62 3.80 8.91
CA ARG A 102 -11.63 2.79 8.57
C ARG A 102 -10.95 1.60 7.93
N LEU A 103 -11.10 0.42 8.53
CA LEU A 103 -10.71 -0.84 7.93
C LEU A 103 -11.86 -1.40 7.10
N GLN A 104 -11.58 -1.80 5.86
CA GLN A 104 -12.57 -2.36 4.95
C GLN A 104 -12.08 -3.73 4.46
N PRO A 105 -12.66 -4.85 4.90
CA PRO A 105 -12.19 -6.19 4.51
C PRO A 105 -12.29 -6.47 3.00
N LYS A 106 -13.19 -5.75 2.33
CA LYS A 106 -13.41 -5.79 0.89
C LYS A 106 -13.79 -4.39 0.44
N GLY A 107 -13.13 -3.88 -0.60
CA GLY A 107 -13.29 -2.50 -1.02
C GLY A 107 -13.71 -2.35 -2.48
N GLY A 108 -14.66 -1.44 -2.73
CA GLY A 108 -14.78 -0.76 -4.02
C GLY A 108 -13.77 0.40 -4.10
N TYR A 109 -13.39 0.83 -5.31
CA TYR A 109 -12.40 1.91 -5.47
C TYR A 109 -12.93 3.32 -5.17
N GLY A 110 -14.23 3.48 -4.92
CA GLY A 110 -14.87 4.80 -4.82
C GLY A 110 -14.54 5.67 -6.04
N ARG A 111 -14.02 6.88 -5.80
CA ARG A 111 -13.42 7.75 -6.83
C ARG A 111 -11.89 7.82 -6.76
N HIS A 112 -11.23 6.95 -5.98
CA HIS A 112 -9.80 7.00 -5.74
C HIS A 112 -9.01 6.35 -6.88
N ASN A 113 -8.26 7.16 -7.64
CA ASN A 113 -7.55 6.71 -8.84
C ASN A 113 -6.48 5.63 -8.57
N GLY A 114 -5.83 5.68 -7.41
CA GLY A 114 -4.85 4.64 -7.05
C GLY A 114 -5.48 3.28 -6.75
N LEU A 115 -6.57 3.22 -6.01
CA LEU A 115 -7.29 1.98 -5.74
C LEU A 115 -7.87 1.38 -7.04
N LYS A 116 -8.36 2.24 -7.95
CA LYS A 116 -8.77 1.82 -9.30
C LYS A 116 -7.62 1.16 -10.07
N SER A 117 -6.42 1.72 -10.01
CA SER A 117 -5.21 1.16 -10.61
C SER A 117 -4.85 -0.21 -10.00
N VAL A 118 -4.85 -0.32 -8.67
CA VAL A 118 -4.56 -1.57 -7.96
C VAL A 118 -5.53 -2.68 -8.35
N ILE A 119 -6.83 -2.43 -8.33
CA ILE A 119 -7.86 -3.41 -8.73
C ILE A 119 -7.64 -3.89 -10.16
N TYR A 120 -7.31 -2.98 -11.08
CA TYR A 120 -7.04 -3.34 -12.47
C TYR A 120 -5.86 -4.32 -12.58
N HIS A 121 -4.75 -4.02 -11.90
CA HIS A 121 -3.55 -4.88 -11.89
C HIS A 121 -3.70 -6.15 -11.05
N PHE A 122 -4.68 -6.20 -10.15
CA PHE A 122 -5.09 -7.40 -9.43
C PHE A 122 -6.13 -8.23 -10.21
N ARG A 123 -6.19 -8.08 -11.54
CA ARG A 123 -7.12 -8.79 -12.43
C ARG A 123 -8.58 -8.61 -12.06
N LYS A 124 -8.95 -7.39 -11.64
CA LYS A 124 -10.30 -7.00 -11.18
C LYS A 124 -10.76 -7.68 -9.89
N ASN A 125 -9.86 -8.37 -9.18
CA ASN A 125 -10.16 -8.95 -7.88
C ASN A 125 -10.32 -7.83 -6.83
N ARG A 126 -11.32 -7.98 -5.94
CA ARG A 126 -11.66 -7.04 -4.87
C ARG A 126 -11.59 -7.66 -3.48
N GLU A 127 -11.09 -8.89 -3.39
CA GLU A 127 -10.86 -9.65 -2.16
C GLU A 127 -9.53 -9.22 -1.55
N PHE A 128 -9.38 -7.91 -1.30
CA PHE A 128 -8.28 -7.29 -0.56
C PHE A 128 -8.84 -6.08 0.19
N GLY A 129 -8.18 -5.71 1.29
CA GLY A 129 -8.64 -4.65 2.20
C GLY A 129 -7.65 -3.51 2.35
#